data_AF-A0A831YFQ7-F1
#
_entry.id   AF-A0A831YFQ7-F1
#
_cell.length_a   1.000
_cell.length_b   1.000
_cell.length_c   1.000
_cell.angle_alpha   90.00
_cell.angle_beta   90.00
_cell.angle_gamma   90.00
#
_symmetry.space_group_name_H-M   'P 1'
#
loop_
_entity.id
_entity.type
_entity.pdbx_description
1 polymer ?
#
loop_
_entity_poly.entity_id
_entity_poly.type
_entity_poly.pdbx_seq_one_letter_code
_entity_poly.pdbx_strand_id
1 'polypeptide(L)'
;MFGKCDLYWRLYEKGIPVLAGPSLLAKVLGCSVSCECDVVVHVDDLEHVDEKECVWWIEDPTFIYRYIWIGGYPHVALEDLKKLRGKDAEVLGCILEKIRNAPRVP
;
A
#
# COMPACT_ATOMS: atom_id res chain seq x y z
N MET A 1 7.90 12.53 -17.76
CA MET A 1 8.04 11.07 -17.71
C MET A 1 7.44 10.64 -16.37
N PHE A 2 6.12 10.45 -16.29
CA PHE A 2 5.44 10.09 -15.04
C PHE A 2 5.54 8.56 -14.88
N GLY A 3 6.45 8.12 -14.01
CA GLY A 3 6.79 6.71 -13.84
C GLY A 3 5.86 6.01 -12.83
N LYS A 4 5.35 4.84 -13.23
CA LYS A 4 4.81 3.70 -12.43
C LYS A 4 3.80 3.91 -11.29
N CYS A 5 3.57 5.10 -10.74
CA CYS A 5 2.61 5.38 -9.67
C CYS A 5 1.93 6.74 -9.85
N ASP A 6 1.31 6.99 -11.01
CA ASP A 6 0.67 8.28 -11.32
C ASP A 6 -0.44 8.65 -10.31
N LEU A 7 -1.23 7.65 -9.88
CA LEU A 7 -2.30 7.85 -8.89
C LEU A 7 -1.79 8.38 -7.55
N TYR A 8 -0.63 7.92 -7.08
CA TYR A 8 -0.02 8.41 -5.84
C TYR A 8 0.23 9.92 -5.91
N TRP A 9 0.90 10.38 -6.98
CA TRP A 9 1.24 11.79 -7.13
C TRP A 9 0.02 12.66 -7.32
N ARG A 10 -0.98 12.19 -8.09
CA ARG A 10 -2.24 12.92 -8.25
C ARG A 10 -2.99 13.11 -6.93
N LEU A 11 -3.03 12.11 -6.07
CA LEU A 11 -3.68 12.22 -4.76
C LEU A 11 -2.88 13.14 -3.83
N TYR A 12 -1.56 13.02 -3.83
CA TYR A 12 -0.67 13.90 -3.06
C TYR A 12 -0.83 15.37 -3.46
N GLU A 13 -0.86 15.68 -4.76
CA GLU A 13 -1.05 17.04 -5.28
C GLU A 13 -2.44 17.62 -4.96
N LYS A 14 -3.46 16.76 -4.81
CA LYS A 14 -4.79 17.14 -4.32
C LYS A 14 -4.84 17.37 -2.79
N GLY A 15 -3.73 17.13 -2.07
CA GLY A 15 -3.67 17.24 -0.62
C GLY A 15 -4.29 16.05 0.13
N ILE A 16 -4.55 14.94 -0.56
CA ILE A 16 -5.11 13.73 0.05
C ILE A 16 -3.97 12.94 0.71
N PRO A 17 -4.07 12.61 2.01
CA PRO A 17 -3.10 11.74 2.68
C PRO A 17 -3.01 10.38 1.99
N VAL A 18 -1.86 10.08 1.38
CA VAL A 18 -1.66 8.87 0.59
C VAL A 18 -0.30 8.23 0.89
N LEU A 19 -0.26 6.91 0.99
CA LEU A 19 0.96 6.10 0.97
C LEU A 19 0.95 5.16 -0.23
N ALA A 20 2.13 4.68 -0.61
CA ALA A 20 2.22 3.54 -1.51
C ALA A 20 1.73 2.25 -0.82
N GLY A 21 1.02 1.43 -1.58
CA GLY A 21 0.41 0.21 -1.10
C GLY A 21 1.36 -1.00 -1.05
N PRO A 22 0.80 -2.19 -0.81
CA PRO A 22 1.57 -3.41 -0.61
C PRO A 22 2.18 -3.99 -1.89
N SER A 23 1.78 -3.56 -3.10
CA SER A 23 2.17 -4.24 -4.35
C SER A 23 3.68 -4.32 -4.57
N LEU A 24 4.44 -3.28 -4.20
CA LEU A 24 5.90 -3.32 -4.32
C LEU A 24 6.52 -4.36 -3.38
N LEU A 25 6.07 -4.39 -2.12
CA LEU A 25 6.52 -5.36 -1.14
C LEU A 25 6.13 -6.79 -1.54
N ALA A 26 4.90 -6.98 -2.03
CA ALA A 26 4.41 -8.25 -2.56
C ALA A 26 5.32 -8.79 -3.67
N LYS A 27 5.68 -7.95 -4.65
CA LYS A 27 6.59 -8.32 -5.75
C LYS A 27 7.96 -8.76 -5.22
N VAL A 28 8.53 -8.03 -4.27
CA VAL A 28 9.82 -8.38 -3.64
C VAL A 28 9.75 -9.74 -2.94
N LEU A 29 8.60 -10.07 -2.32
CA LEU A 29 8.38 -11.33 -1.62
C LEU A 29 7.89 -12.48 -2.52
N GLY A 30 7.72 -12.24 -3.82
CA GLY A 30 7.23 -13.22 -4.79
C GLY A 30 5.74 -13.55 -4.66
N CYS A 31 4.95 -12.65 -4.10
CA CYS A 31 3.49 -12.74 -4.06
C CYS A 31 2.90 -12.24 -5.39
N SER A 32 1.85 -12.91 -5.88
CA SER A 32 1.13 -12.47 -7.08
C SER A 32 0.42 -11.15 -6.81
N VAL A 33 0.47 -10.20 -7.76
CA VAL A 33 -0.24 -8.92 -7.67
C VAL A 33 -0.89 -8.59 -9.01
N SER A 34 -2.07 -7.98 -8.95
CA SER A 34 -2.81 -7.48 -10.10
C SER A 34 -2.33 -6.07 -10.51
N CYS A 35 -1.97 -5.25 -9.52
CA CYS A 35 -1.55 -3.86 -9.71
C CYS A 35 -0.02 -3.74 -9.77
N GLU A 36 0.48 -2.95 -10.73
CA GLU A 36 1.92 -2.65 -10.76
C GLU A 36 2.35 -1.71 -9.64
N CYS A 37 1.45 -0.76 -9.32
CA CYS A 37 1.50 0.15 -8.21
C CYS A 37 0.09 0.31 -7.66
N ASP A 38 0.01 0.37 -6.34
CA ASP A 38 -1.21 0.62 -5.59
C ASP A 38 -0.96 1.69 -4.53
N VAL A 39 -2.04 2.23 -4.00
CA VAL A 39 -2.01 3.29 -2.97
C VAL A 39 -2.87 2.91 -1.79
N VAL A 40 -2.58 3.51 -0.64
CA VAL A 40 -3.38 3.42 0.57
C VAL A 40 -3.85 4.82 0.94
N VAL A 41 -5.14 4.99 1.13
CA VAL A 41 -5.79 6.23 1.61
C VAL A 41 -6.65 5.96 2.84
N HIS A 42 -7.09 7.01 3.52
CA HIS A 42 -8.11 6.86 4.55
C HIS A 42 -9.48 6.52 3.93
N VAL A 43 -10.35 5.81 4.66
CA VAL A 43 -11.68 5.42 4.18
C VAL A 43 -12.53 6.62 3.76
N ASP A 44 -12.44 7.73 4.48
CA ASP A 44 -13.19 8.96 4.17
C ASP A 44 -12.71 9.62 2.88
N ASP A 45 -11.45 9.40 2.47
CA ASP A 45 -10.90 9.97 1.24
C ASP A 45 -11.29 9.18 -0.01
N LEU A 46 -11.89 7.99 0.12
CA LEU A 46 -12.24 7.11 -1.00
C LEU A 46 -13.18 7.73 -2.04
N GLU A 47 -14.03 8.68 -1.62
CA GLU A 47 -14.94 9.38 -2.54
C GLU A 47 -14.20 10.36 -3.45
N HIS A 48 -13.00 10.79 -3.06
CA HIS A 48 -12.15 11.72 -3.81
C HIS A 48 -11.20 11.02 -4.80
N VAL A 49 -11.21 9.68 -4.82
CA VAL A 49 -10.37 8.86 -5.67
C VAL A 49 -11.13 8.39 -6.92
N ASP A 50 -10.69 8.89 -8.08
CA ASP A 50 -11.34 8.66 -9.37
C ASP A 50 -11.24 7.19 -9.85
N GLU A 51 -10.16 6.49 -9.50
CA GLU A 51 -9.85 5.11 -9.91
C GLU A 51 -9.62 4.23 -8.69
N LYS A 52 -10.50 3.25 -8.47
CA LYS A 52 -10.52 2.44 -7.23
C LYS A 52 -9.85 1.06 -7.37
N GLU A 53 -9.42 0.69 -8.57
CA GLU A 53 -8.95 -0.67 -8.83
C GLU A 53 -7.69 -1.03 -8.03
N CYS A 54 -6.74 -0.09 -7.93
CA CYS A 54 -5.47 -0.26 -7.21
C CYS A 54 -5.41 0.57 -5.92
N VAL A 55 -6.55 0.69 -5.24
CA VAL A 55 -6.69 1.48 -4.01
C VAL A 55 -7.02 0.57 -2.84
N TRP A 56 -6.17 0.65 -1.83
CA TRP A 56 -6.42 0.13 -0.50
C TRP A 56 -6.90 1.27 0.38
N TRP A 57 -7.68 0.93 1.39
CA TRP A 57 -8.11 1.89 2.40
C TRP A 57 -7.91 1.37 3.81
N ILE A 58 -7.81 2.32 4.73
CA ILE A 58 -7.63 2.08 6.16
C ILE A 58 -8.52 3.05 6.96
N GLU A 59 -9.01 2.59 8.10
CA GLU A 59 -9.85 3.39 9.02
C GLU A 59 -9.02 4.21 10.03
N ASP A 60 -7.72 3.91 10.16
CA ASP A 60 -6.83 4.58 11.11
C ASP A 60 -6.15 5.77 10.40
N PRO A 61 -6.52 7.03 10.69
CA PRO A 61 -5.98 8.20 10.00
C PRO A 61 -4.50 8.44 10.34
N THR A 62 -3.98 7.82 11.38
CA THR A 62 -2.58 8.00 11.80
C THR A 62 -1.58 7.21 10.96
N PHE A 63 -2.06 6.37 10.03
CA PHE A 63 -1.22 5.55 9.13
C PHE A 63 -0.18 6.38 8.35
N ILE A 64 -0.56 7.60 7.96
CA ILE A 64 0.29 8.52 7.17
C ILE A 64 1.57 8.93 7.90
N TYR A 65 1.64 8.75 9.23
CA TYR A 65 2.81 9.10 10.05
C TYR A 65 3.70 7.90 10.38
N ARG A 66 3.26 6.67 10.09
CA ARG A 66 3.97 5.42 10.42
C ARG A 66 4.62 4.75 9.21
N TYR A 67 4.73 5.47 8.10
CA TYR A 67 5.22 4.90 6.85
C TYR A 67 6.66 4.36 6.97
N ILE A 68 6.98 3.42 6.09
CA ILE A 68 8.32 2.89 5.90
C ILE A 68 8.81 3.21 4.49
N TRP A 69 10.11 3.42 4.32
CA TRP A 69 10.68 3.70 3.00
C TRP A 69 11.01 2.40 2.26
N ILE A 70 10.39 2.19 1.09
CA ILE A 70 10.72 1.09 0.18
C ILE A 70 10.85 1.67 -1.23
N GLY A 71 11.97 1.39 -1.92
CA GLY A 71 12.15 1.81 -3.31
C GLY A 71 12.05 3.33 -3.57
N GLY A 72 12.27 4.16 -2.56
CA GLY A 72 12.16 5.63 -2.65
C GLY A 72 10.76 6.20 -2.41
N TYR A 73 9.77 5.37 -2.07
CA TYR A 73 8.41 5.80 -1.75
C TYR A 73 8.08 5.54 -0.28
N PRO A 74 7.19 6.35 0.33
CA PRO A 74 6.65 6.06 1.66
C PRO A 74 5.51 5.04 1.52
N HIS A 75 5.72 3.85 2.09
CA HIS A 75 4.77 2.75 2.07
C HIS A 75 4.06 2.60 3.40
N VAL A 76 2.86 2.03 3.36
CA VAL A 76 2.16 1.57 4.56
C VAL A 76 3.04 0.68 5.45
N ALA A 77 2.96 0.89 6.75
CA ALA A 77 3.70 0.13 7.75
C ALA A 77 3.31 -1.36 7.73
N LEU A 78 4.25 -2.25 8.04
CA LEU A 78 3.97 -3.69 8.12
C LEU A 78 2.88 -4.05 9.13
N GLU A 79 2.82 -3.32 10.24
CA GLU A 79 1.80 -3.48 11.29
C GLU A 79 0.40 -3.07 10.82
N ASP A 80 0.32 -2.14 9.88
CA ASP A 80 -0.94 -1.62 9.33
C ASP A 80 -1.47 -2.47 8.17
N LEU A 81 -0.66 -3.37 7.59
CA LEU A 81 -1.09 -4.27 6.50
C LEU A 81 -2.35 -5.06 6.83
N LYS A 82 -2.53 -5.50 8.09
CA LYS A 82 -3.72 -6.27 8.53
C LYS A 82 -4.98 -5.42 8.63
N LYS A 83 -4.82 -4.10 8.74
CA LYS A 83 -5.93 -3.14 8.83
C LYS A 83 -6.43 -2.72 7.45
N LEU A 84 -5.64 -2.96 6.41
CA LEU A 84 -6.02 -2.62 5.04
C LEU A 84 -7.26 -3.39 4.58
N ARG A 85 -8.04 -2.72 3.75
CA ARG A 85 -9.17 -3.25 3.00
C ARG A 85 -8.96 -2.83 1.54
N GLY A 86 -9.35 -3.68 0.61
CA GLY A 86 -9.01 -3.48 -0.79
C GLY A 86 -9.38 -4.69 -1.62
N LYS A 87 -9.19 -4.55 -2.92
CA LYS A 87 -9.20 -5.65 -3.87
C LYS A 87 -7.99 -6.57 -3.56
N ASP A 88 -8.16 -7.88 -3.72
CA ASP A 88 -7.09 -8.88 -3.58
C ASP A 88 -6.50 -9.03 -2.17
N ALA A 89 -7.35 -9.13 -1.14
CA ALA A 89 -6.93 -9.37 0.26
C ALA A 89 -6.00 -10.60 0.46
N GLU A 90 -6.02 -11.55 -0.47
CA GLU A 90 -5.08 -12.68 -0.55
C GLU A 90 -3.60 -12.25 -0.65
N VAL A 91 -3.31 -11.11 -1.29
CA VAL A 91 -1.95 -10.53 -1.36
C VAL A 91 -1.41 -10.26 0.05
N LEU A 92 -2.24 -9.68 0.92
CA LEU A 92 -1.87 -9.40 2.31
C LEU A 92 -1.57 -10.69 3.07
N GLY A 93 -2.37 -11.73 2.83
CA GLY A 93 -2.14 -13.07 3.39
C GLY A 93 -0.76 -13.61 3.01
N CYS A 94 -0.42 -13.58 1.71
CA CYS A 94 0.88 -14.00 1.21
C CYS A 94 2.03 -13.20 1.82
N ILE A 95 1.94 -11.87 1.86
CA ILE A 95 2.98 -11.00 2.45
C ILE A 95 3.22 -11.37 3.91
N LEU A 96 2.15 -11.46 4.70
CA LEU A 96 2.25 -11.76 6.13
C LEU A 96 2.81 -13.14 6.41
N GLU A 97 2.51 -14.13 5.56
CA GLU A 97 3.09 -15.47 5.62
C GLU A 97 4.60 -15.44 5.32
N LYS A 98 5.00 -14.78 4.22
CA LYS A 98 6.41 -14.65 3.82
C LYS A 98 7.24 -13.95 4.89
N ILE A 99 6.73 -12.87 5.48
CA ILE A 99 7.39 -12.16 6.58
C ILE A 99 7.52 -13.05 7.81
N ARG A 100 6.45 -13.79 8.17
CA ARG A 100 6.47 -14.69 9.34
C ARG A 100 7.51 -15.80 9.20
N ASN A 101 7.66 -16.33 7.98
CA ASN A 101 8.57 -17.42 7.66
C ASN A 101 9.97 -16.95 7.28
N ALA A 102 10.23 -15.64 7.24
CA ALA A 102 11.54 -15.09 6.95
C ALA A 102 12.55 -15.54 8.02
N PRO A 103 13.77 -15.96 7.63
CA PRO A 103 14.81 -16.31 8.58
C PRO A 103 15.07 -15.12 9.50
N ARG A 104 14.82 -15.30 10.80
CA ARG A 104 15.24 -14.34 11.81
C ARG A 104 16.74 -14.53 11.96
N VAL A 105 17.52 -13.59 11.44
CA VAL A 105 18.96 -13.56 11.71
C VAL A 105 19.13 -13.38 13.23
N PRO A 106 19.91 -14.23 13.91
CA PRO A 106 20.18 -14.10 15.34
C PRO A 106 20.84 -12.78 15.71
#